data_AF-A0A961B4U3-F1
#
_entry.id   AF-A0A961B4U3-F1
#
_cell.length_a   1.000
_cell.length_b   1.000
_cell.length_c   1.000
_cell.angle_alpha   90.00
_cell.angle_beta   90.00
_cell.angle_gamma   90.00
#
_symmetry.space_group_name_H-M   'P 1'
#
loop_
_entity.id
_entity.type
_entity.pdbx_description
1 polymer ?
#
loop_
_entity_poly.entity_id
_entity_poly.type
_entity_poly.pdbx_seq_one_letter_code
_entity_poly.pdbx_strand_id
1 'polypeptide(L)'
;MTTLFRNPTGWLAAAWPILLAGTFAAAAQEAPGNFQAPNFDAPLFERDALSLDDAQRTEIVSALVALARNFPNSDLVDADLREKALALALNLAPLDKMARDAVAELSAGRTPGKVDFFGNSTPLIEALWHRAETLSAAGAEPEDQKLASYLMELALIFDARPLPARMARYASYSKRHPADW
;
A
#
# COMPACT_ATOMS: atom_id res chain seq x y z
N MET A 1 16.99 -78.08 -23.77
CA MET A 1 18.44 -78.25 -23.97
C MET A 1 19.00 -76.89 -24.39
N THR A 2 19.71 -76.18 -23.49
CA THR A 2 21.20 -76.06 -23.48
C THR A 2 21.61 -75.13 -24.64
N THR A 3 22.20 -73.93 -24.56
CA THR A 3 23.11 -73.20 -23.63
C THR A 3 23.35 -71.80 -24.26
N LEU A 4 23.37 -70.66 -23.54
CA LEU A 4 24.50 -69.98 -22.85
C LEU A 4 25.36 -69.04 -23.76
N PHE A 5 25.85 -67.94 -23.15
CA PHE A 5 26.93 -66.97 -23.54
C PHE A 5 26.48 -65.68 -24.26
N ARG A 6 26.94 -64.45 -23.95
CA ARG A 6 27.93 -63.89 -23.00
C ARG A 6 27.71 -62.36 -22.97
N ASN A 7 27.81 -61.71 -21.81
CA ASN A 7 28.02 -60.26 -21.66
C ASN A 7 29.47 -59.91 -22.08
N PRO A 8 29.81 -58.70 -22.59
CA PRO A 8 30.23 -57.64 -21.64
C PRO A 8 30.18 -56.16 -22.12
N THR A 9 30.26 -55.25 -21.14
CA THR A 9 30.97 -53.94 -21.12
C THR A 9 30.45 -52.68 -21.83
N GLY A 10 30.17 -51.68 -20.99
CA GLY A 10 30.33 -50.22 -21.17
C GLY A 10 29.49 -49.49 -20.10
N TRP A 11 29.96 -48.99 -18.95
CA TRP A 11 31.03 -48.01 -18.63
C TRP A 11 30.97 -46.83 -19.61
N LEU A 12 30.59 -45.59 -19.30
CA LEU A 12 30.52 -44.78 -18.07
C LEU A 12 29.44 -43.69 -18.27
N ALA A 13 28.47 -43.56 -17.36
CA ALA A 13 27.62 -42.37 -17.30
C ALA A 13 28.25 -41.38 -16.31
N ALA A 14 28.84 -40.30 -16.81
CA ALA A 14 29.35 -39.21 -16.00
C ALA A 14 28.17 -38.48 -15.34
N ALA A 15 27.96 -38.71 -14.05
CA ALA A 15 27.07 -37.90 -13.23
C ALA A 15 27.77 -36.58 -12.91
N TRP A 16 27.31 -35.50 -13.52
CA TRP A 16 27.65 -34.13 -13.11
C TRP A 16 26.74 -33.73 -11.94
N PRO A 17 27.25 -33.37 -10.75
CA PRO A 17 26.45 -32.67 -9.77
C PRO A 17 26.37 -31.19 -10.19
N ILE A 18 25.22 -30.78 -10.74
CA ILE A 18 24.87 -29.36 -10.81
C ILE A 18 24.48 -28.94 -9.39
N LEU A 19 25.46 -28.42 -8.63
CA LEU A 19 25.21 -27.64 -7.43
C LEU A 19 24.61 -26.30 -7.88
N LEU A 20 23.29 -26.26 -8.05
CA LEU A 20 22.53 -25.01 -8.03
C LEU A 20 22.53 -24.50 -6.59
N ALA A 21 23.59 -23.80 -6.23
CA ALA A 21 23.60 -22.88 -5.10
C ALA A 21 22.64 -21.74 -5.46
N GLY A 22 21.36 -21.95 -5.19
CA GLY A 22 20.38 -20.88 -5.19
C GLY A 22 20.75 -19.91 -4.08
N THR A 23 21.39 -18.81 -4.44
CA THR A 23 21.44 -17.62 -3.62
C THR A 23 20.01 -17.13 -3.46
N PHE A 24 19.36 -17.51 -2.37
CA PHE A 24 18.22 -16.75 -1.87
C PHE A 24 18.77 -15.37 -1.54
N ALA A 25 18.52 -14.40 -2.43
CA ALA A 25 18.57 -13.01 -2.07
C ALA A 25 17.54 -12.84 -0.95
N ALA A 26 18.02 -12.83 0.30
CA ALA A 26 17.24 -12.37 1.42
C ALA A 26 16.84 -10.92 1.08
N ALA A 27 15.57 -10.71 0.74
CA ALA A 27 15.00 -9.39 0.69
C ALA A 27 15.35 -8.71 2.01
N ALA A 28 16.06 -7.59 1.94
CA ALA A 28 16.38 -6.80 3.12
C ALA A 28 15.05 -6.42 3.77
N GLN A 29 14.72 -7.09 4.87
CA GLN A 29 13.66 -6.66 5.76
C GLN A 29 14.09 -5.27 6.25
N GLU A 30 13.38 -4.23 5.82
CA GLU A 30 13.55 -2.90 6.43
C GLU A 30 13.49 -3.07 7.94
N ALA A 31 14.50 -2.54 8.61
CA ALA A 31 14.59 -2.65 10.05
C ALA A 31 13.30 -2.07 10.68
N PRO A 32 12.67 -2.77 11.62
CA PRO A 32 11.54 -2.23 12.35
C PRO A 32 12.03 -1.02 13.15
N GLY A 33 11.81 0.19 12.65
CA GLY A 33 12.35 1.37 13.34
C GLY A 33 12.17 2.75 12.73
N ASN A 34 11.63 2.90 11.51
CA ASN A 34 11.46 4.23 10.90
C ASN A 34 10.01 4.72 10.81
N PHE A 35 9.03 3.97 11.34
CA PHE A 35 7.66 4.45 11.42
C PHE A 35 7.55 5.52 12.52
N GLN A 36 7.05 6.70 12.18
CA GLN A 36 6.69 7.71 13.16
C GLN A 36 5.18 7.68 13.35
N ALA A 37 4.74 7.77 14.61
CA ALA A 37 3.32 7.85 14.88
C ALA A 37 2.78 9.16 14.28
N PRO A 38 1.64 9.11 13.56
CA PRO A 38 1.06 10.32 13.01
C PRO A 38 0.84 11.40 14.07
N ASN A 39 1.18 12.64 13.73
CA ASN A 39 0.87 13.80 14.56
C ASN A 39 -0.60 14.21 14.36
N PHE A 40 -1.36 14.28 15.45
CA PHE A 40 -2.77 14.70 15.43
C PHE A 40 -3.00 16.10 16.00
N ASP A 41 -1.94 16.81 16.38
CA ASP A 41 -2.03 18.17 16.94
C ASP A 41 -2.43 19.20 15.86
N ALA A 42 -2.15 18.90 14.60
CA ALA A 42 -2.55 19.69 13.43
C ALA A 42 -3.44 18.83 12.51
N PRO A 43 -4.77 19.04 12.50
CA PRO A 43 -5.65 18.28 11.61
C PRO A 43 -5.38 18.64 10.14
N LEU A 44 -5.43 17.63 9.27
CA LEU A 44 -5.22 17.81 7.81
C LEU A 44 -6.39 18.56 7.15
N PHE A 45 -7.59 18.43 7.71
CA PHE A 45 -8.83 19.06 7.26
C PHE A 45 -9.85 19.09 8.41
N GLU A 46 -10.88 19.92 8.26
CA GLU A 46 -12.02 19.96 9.16
C GLU A 46 -12.97 18.79 8.86
N ARG A 47 -12.81 17.69 9.60
CA ARG A 47 -13.57 16.44 9.41
C ARG A 47 -15.09 16.63 9.33
N ASP A 48 -15.64 17.52 10.15
CA ASP A 48 -17.08 17.73 10.28
C ASP A 48 -17.63 18.63 9.15
N ALA A 49 -16.76 19.24 8.34
CA ALA A 49 -17.10 20.02 7.15
C ALA A 49 -16.97 19.21 5.84
N LEU A 50 -16.62 17.92 5.92
CA LEU A 50 -16.60 17.03 4.76
C LEU A 50 -18.03 16.63 4.35
N SER A 51 -18.29 16.58 3.05
CA SER A 51 -19.60 16.18 2.49
C SER A 51 -19.77 14.66 2.39
N LEU A 52 -19.00 13.89 3.17
CA LEU A 52 -18.98 12.43 3.14
C LEU A 52 -20.07 11.85 4.04
N ASP A 53 -20.84 10.90 3.49
CA ASP A 53 -21.66 10.01 4.31
C ASP A 53 -20.80 8.94 5.04
N ASP A 54 -21.41 8.23 5.98
CA ASP A 54 -20.73 7.21 6.79
C ASP A 54 -20.18 6.05 5.96
N ALA A 55 -20.86 5.66 4.87
CA ALA A 55 -20.43 4.57 4.00
C ALA A 55 -19.19 4.97 3.21
N GLN A 56 -19.21 6.18 2.64
CA GLN A 56 -18.07 6.73 1.89
C GLN A 56 -16.85 6.94 2.80
N ARG A 57 -17.06 7.44 4.03
CA ARG A 57 -16.00 7.56 5.03
C ARG A 57 -15.41 6.21 5.38
N THR A 58 -16.26 5.20 5.61
CA THR A 58 -15.82 3.83 5.92
C THR A 58 -15.02 3.22 4.77
N GLU A 59 -15.45 3.44 3.52
CA GLU A 59 -14.75 2.97 2.32
C GLU A 59 -13.34 3.55 2.23
N ILE A 60 -13.19 4.87 2.40
CA ILE A 60 -11.89 5.55 2.37
C ILE A 60 -10.98 5.01 3.48
N VAL A 61 -11.49 4.98 4.72
CA VAL A 61 -10.73 4.49 5.88
C VAL A 61 -10.28 3.04 5.66
N SER A 62 -11.15 2.19 5.12
CA SER A 62 -10.80 0.80 4.81
C SER A 62 -9.70 0.72 3.75
N ALA A 63 -9.78 1.51 2.68
CA ALA A 63 -8.73 1.54 1.66
C ALA A 63 -7.37 2.00 2.23
N LEU A 64 -7.35 3.03 3.08
CA LEU A 64 -6.14 3.55 3.72
C LEU A 64 -5.55 2.55 4.72
N VAL A 65 -6.38 1.89 5.53
CA VAL A 65 -5.97 0.82 6.44
C VAL A 65 -5.39 -0.37 5.67
N ALA A 66 -6.02 -0.77 4.56
CA ALA A 66 -5.50 -1.83 3.71
C ALA A 66 -4.14 -1.46 3.10
N LEU A 67 -3.96 -0.20 2.67
CA LEU A 67 -2.69 0.30 2.15
C LEU A 67 -1.58 0.06 3.18
N ALA A 68 -1.84 0.43 4.44
CA ALA A 68 -0.85 0.31 5.51
C ALA A 68 -0.57 -1.15 5.93
N ARG A 69 -1.56 -2.05 5.81
CA ARG A 69 -1.50 -3.41 6.41
C ARG A 69 -1.25 -4.53 5.40
N ASN A 70 -1.73 -4.44 4.17
CA ASN A 70 -1.75 -5.58 3.24
C ASN A 70 -0.47 -5.75 2.42
N PHE A 71 0.38 -4.73 2.37
CA PHE A 71 1.56 -4.67 1.52
C PHE A 71 2.87 -4.56 2.32
N PRO A 72 3.10 -5.40 3.36
CA PRO A 72 4.23 -5.22 4.27
C PRO A 72 5.61 -5.41 3.60
N ASN A 73 5.65 -6.10 2.47
CA ASN A 73 6.87 -6.43 1.71
C ASN A 73 6.90 -5.74 0.33
N SER A 74 6.14 -4.67 0.14
CA SER A 74 6.13 -3.94 -1.12
C SER A 74 7.16 -2.82 -1.08
N ASP A 75 8.05 -2.78 -2.07
CA ASP A 75 9.01 -1.68 -2.25
C ASP A 75 8.34 -0.32 -2.54
N LEU A 76 7.03 -0.34 -2.86
CA LEU A 76 6.22 0.86 -3.07
C LEU A 76 5.58 1.38 -1.78
N VAL A 77 5.64 0.60 -0.68
CA VAL A 77 4.97 0.91 0.58
C VAL A 77 5.99 0.92 1.71
N ASP A 78 6.75 2.01 1.74
CA ASP A 78 7.69 2.35 2.78
C ASP A 78 6.97 2.84 4.07
N ALA A 79 7.76 3.16 5.09
CA ALA A 79 7.24 3.63 6.38
C ALA A 79 6.47 4.97 6.27
N ASP A 80 6.94 5.90 5.42
CA ASP A 80 6.33 7.23 5.23
C ASP A 80 4.95 7.11 4.60
N LEU A 81 4.79 6.28 3.58
CA LEU A 81 3.49 6.06 2.95
C LEU A 81 2.48 5.43 3.92
N ARG A 82 2.93 4.49 4.78
CA ARG A 82 2.08 3.90 5.83
C ARG A 82 1.67 4.92 6.86
N GLU A 83 2.61 5.76 7.29
CA GLU A 83 2.36 6.85 8.22
C GLU A 83 1.30 7.81 7.67
N LYS A 84 1.48 8.31 6.45
CA LYS A 84 0.52 9.21 5.78
C LYS A 84 -0.85 8.57 5.62
N ALA A 85 -0.92 7.31 5.21
CA ALA A 85 -2.20 6.61 5.07
C ALA A 85 -2.93 6.47 6.41
N LEU A 86 -2.22 6.10 7.48
CA LEU A 86 -2.80 5.97 8.82
C LEU A 86 -3.14 7.32 9.45
N ALA A 87 -2.33 8.35 9.21
CA ALA A 87 -2.61 9.73 9.60
C ALA A 87 -3.94 10.18 8.99
N LEU A 88 -4.11 9.97 7.69
CA LEU A 88 -5.31 10.33 6.96
C LEU A 88 -6.54 9.53 7.44
N ALA A 89 -6.39 8.22 7.64
CA ALA A 89 -7.45 7.36 8.14
C ALA A 89 -7.94 7.80 9.53
N LEU A 90 -7.02 8.15 10.43
CA LEU A 90 -7.36 8.56 11.79
C LEU A 90 -7.85 10.01 11.88
N ASN A 91 -7.47 10.88 10.94
CA ASN A 91 -8.14 12.19 10.78
C ASN A 91 -9.60 12.03 10.33
N LEU A 92 -9.90 11.07 9.44
CA LEU A 92 -11.27 10.78 9.00
C LEU A 92 -12.13 10.09 10.06
N ALA A 93 -11.54 9.11 10.76
CA ALA A 93 -12.22 8.28 11.76
C ALA A 93 -11.29 8.01 12.96
N PRO A 94 -11.20 8.95 13.93
CA PRO A 94 -10.26 8.85 15.06
C PRO A 94 -10.47 7.63 15.98
N LEU A 95 -11.66 7.03 15.92
CA LEU A 95 -12.03 5.87 16.71
C LEU A 95 -11.98 4.56 15.91
N ASP A 96 -11.52 4.58 14.66
CA ASP A 96 -11.38 3.37 13.86
C ASP A 96 -10.38 2.40 14.52
N LYS A 97 -10.89 1.24 14.91
CA LYS A 97 -10.09 0.25 15.64
C LYS A 97 -8.94 -0.27 14.79
N MET A 98 -9.17 -0.53 13.50
CA MET A 98 -8.19 -1.19 12.64
C MET A 98 -7.00 -0.29 12.34
N ALA A 99 -7.23 1.01 12.17
CA ALA A 99 -6.20 2.03 12.01
C ALA A 99 -5.38 2.22 13.30
N ARG A 100 -6.05 2.31 14.46
CA ARG A 100 -5.38 2.46 15.77
C ARG A 100 -4.50 1.26 16.10
N ASP A 101 -5.00 0.04 15.85
CA ASP A 101 -4.23 -1.19 16.05
C ASP A 101 -3.00 -1.20 15.15
N ALA A 102 -3.14 -0.80 13.88
CA ALA A 102 -2.01 -0.74 12.94
C ALA A 102 -0.93 0.24 13.39
N VAL A 103 -1.31 1.45 13.84
CA VAL A 103 -0.36 2.42 14.43
C VAL A 103 0.32 1.83 15.66
N ALA A 104 -0.43 1.20 16.57
CA ALA A 104 0.15 0.61 17.78
C ALA A 104 1.13 -0.54 17.49
N GLU A 105 0.87 -1.35 16.47
CA GLU A 105 1.76 -2.42 16.03
C GLU A 105 3.01 -1.86 15.35
N LEU A 106 2.86 -0.93 14.40
CA LEU A 106 3.99 -0.31 13.68
C LEU A 106 4.90 0.48 14.62
N SER A 107 4.34 1.30 15.53
CA SER A 107 5.09 2.05 16.54
C SER A 107 5.87 1.13 17.49
N ALA A 108 5.42 -0.11 17.67
CA ALA A 108 6.12 -1.12 18.46
C ALA A 108 7.08 -1.98 17.63
N GLY A 109 7.36 -1.61 16.37
CA GLY A 109 8.24 -2.34 15.47
C GLY A 109 7.66 -3.68 14.98
N ARG A 110 6.34 -3.88 15.05
CA ARG A 110 5.66 -5.09 14.58
C ARG A 110 5.00 -4.83 13.23
N THR A 111 4.90 -5.89 12.42
CA THR A 111 4.10 -5.87 11.20
C THR A 111 2.62 -6.07 11.56
N PRO A 112 1.72 -5.17 11.15
CA PRO A 112 0.30 -5.35 11.41
C PRO A 112 -0.28 -6.58 10.73
N GLY A 113 -1.30 -7.19 11.35
CA GLY A 113 -2.05 -8.28 10.71
C GLY A 113 -2.73 -7.80 9.41
N LYS A 114 -2.82 -8.64 8.38
CA LYS A 114 -3.54 -8.28 7.14
C LYS A 114 -5.04 -8.12 7.38
N VAL A 115 -5.70 -7.43 6.46
CA VAL A 115 -7.16 -7.26 6.41
C VAL A 115 -7.73 -7.93 5.16
N ASP A 116 -8.99 -8.35 5.21
CA ASP A 116 -9.57 -9.24 4.20
C ASP A 116 -9.90 -8.56 2.85
N PHE A 117 -9.95 -7.23 2.83
CA PHE A 117 -10.24 -6.42 1.65
C PHE A 117 -8.98 -5.88 0.97
N PHE A 118 -9.04 -5.59 -0.33
CA PHE A 118 -7.91 -5.11 -1.14
C PHE A 118 -6.66 -6.01 -1.07
N GLY A 119 -6.78 -7.26 -1.53
CA GLY A 119 -5.65 -8.21 -1.58
C GLY A 119 -4.58 -7.90 -2.64
N ASN A 120 -4.82 -6.90 -3.51
CA ASN A 120 -3.85 -6.41 -4.48
C ASN A 120 -3.98 -4.88 -4.66
N SER A 121 -2.92 -4.23 -5.16
CA SER A 121 -2.81 -2.78 -5.16
C SER A 121 -3.77 -2.08 -6.12
N THR A 122 -4.08 -2.70 -7.27
CA THR A 122 -4.86 -2.03 -8.33
C THR A 122 -6.24 -1.56 -7.88
N PRO A 123 -7.14 -2.40 -7.32
CA PRO A 123 -8.44 -1.96 -6.83
C PRO A 123 -8.35 -0.92 -5.72
N LEU A 124 -7.29 -0.94 -4.91
CA LEU A 124 -7.07 0.05 -3.86
C LEU A 124 -6.75 1.41 -4.47
N ILE A 125 -5.79 1.47 -5.41
CA ILE A 125 -5.43 2.68 -6.14
C ILE A 125 -6.66 3.24 -6.86
N GLU A 126 -7.44 2.40 -7.53
CA GLU A 126 -8.68 2.80 -8.21
C GLU A 126 -9.71 3.36 -7.24
N ALA A 127 -9.92 2.73 -6.07
CA ALA A 127 -10.86 3.21 -5.06
C ALA A 127 -10.47 4.59 -4.52
N LEU A 128 -9.18 4.78 -4.16
CA LEU A 128 -8.67 6.08 -3.70
C LEU A 128 -8.81 7.14 -4.78
N TRP A 129 -8.39 6.83 -6.01
CA TRP A 129 -8.44 7.78 -7.13
C TRP A 129 -9.88 8.17 -7.47
N HIS A 130 -10.78 7.20 -7.61
CA HIS A 130 -12.19 7.44 -7.94
C HIS A 130 -12.87 8.34 -6.90
N ARG A 131 -12.60 8.09 -5.62
CA ARG A 131 -13.12 8.91 -4.54
C ARG A 131 -12.56 10.33 -4.59
N ALA A 132 -11.25 10.47 -4.83
CA ALA A 132 -10.62 11.76 -4.99
C ALA A 132 -11.20 12.55 -6.18
N GLU A 133 -11.52 11.89 -7.29
CA GLU A 133 -12.17 12.55 -8.44
C GLU A 133 -13.53 13.13 -8.07
N THR A 134 -14.32 12.39 -7.29
CA THR A 134 -15.63 12.83 -6.81
C THR A 134 -15.50 14.06 -5.89
N LEU A 135 -14.57 14.01 -4.94
CA LEU A 135 -14.30 15.10 -3.99
C LEU A 135 -13.64 16.33 -4.64
N SER A 136 -12.99 16.14 -5.78
CA SER A 136 -12.38 17.22 -6.58
C SER A 136 -13.34 17.86 -7.60
N ALA A 137 -14.61 17.46 -7.63
CA ALA A 137 -15.58 17.95 -8.60
C ALA A 137 -15.81 19.47 -8.48
N ALA A 138 -16.21 20.09 -9.60
CA ALA A 138 -16.50 21.52 -9.60
C ALA A 138 -17.65 21.84 -8.63
N GLY A 139 -17.41 22.79 -7.72
CA GLY A 139 -18.37 23.18 -6.69
C GLY A 139 -18.38 22.28 -5.45
N ALA A 140 -17.46 21.32 -5.33
CA ALA A 140 -17.24 20.59 -4.07
C ALA A 140 -16.78 21.54 -2.96
N GLU A 141 -17.06 21.16 -1.71
CA GLU A 141 -16.67 21.95 -0.54
C GLU A 141 -15.13 22.06 -0.42
N PRO A 142 -14.59 23.14 0.16
CA PRO A 142 -13.15 23.32 0.29
C PRO A 142 -12.43 22.18 1.01
N GLU A 143 -13.04 21.60 2.04
CA GLU A 143 -12.46 20.49 2.80
C GLU A 143 -12.49 19.16 2.03
N ASP A 144 -13.51 18.94 1.21
CA ASP A 144 -13.54 17.80 0.27
C ASP A 144 -12.39 17.92 -0.73
N GLN A 145 -12.14 19.13 -1.22
CA GLN A 145 -11.05 19.39 -2.15
C GLN A 145 -9.66 19.17 -1.52
N LYS A 146 -9.48 19.51 -0.24
CA LYS A 146 -8.27 19.15 0.51
C LYS A 146 -8.13 17.63 0.63
N LEU A 147 -9.18 16.93 1.08
CA LEU A 147 -9.14 15.47 1.16
C LEU A 147 -8.82 14.82 -0.21
N ALA A 148 -9.37 15.36 -1.30
CA ALA A 148 -9.09 14.89 -2.64
C ALA A 148 -7.60 14.98 -3.00
N SER A 149 -6.89 16.05 -2.61
CA SER A 149 -5.45 16.18 -2.91
C SER A 149 -4.63 15.09 -2.24
N TYR A 150 -4.87 14.83 -0.95
CA TYR A 150 -4.22 13.75 -0.20
C TYR A 150 -4.48 12.37 -0.83
N LEU A 151 -5.74 12.08 -1.20
CA LEU A 151 -6.10 10.80 -1.81
C LEU A 151 -5.47 10.61 -3.21
N MET A 152 -5.41 11.67 -4.02
CA MET A 152 -4.73 11.63 -5.33
C MET A 152 -3.23 11.37 -5.16
N GLU A 153 -2.59 12.03 -4.21
CA GLU A 153 -1.16 11.85 -3.96
C GLU A 153 -0.86 10.42 -3.53
N LEU A 154 -1.56 9.89 -2.53
CA LEU A 154 -1.38 8.51 -2.05
C LEU A 154 -1.60 7.49 -3.17
N ALA A 155 -2.64 7.68 -3.99
CA ALA A 155 -2.91 6.79 -5.11
C ALA A 155 -1.78 6.83 -6.16
N LEU A 156 -1.17 7.98 -6.41
CA LEU A 156 -0.05 8.13 -7.35
C LEU A 156 1.26 7.56 -6.82
N ILE A 157 1.56 7.79 -5.53
CA ILE A 157 2.76 7.24 -4.90
C ILE A 157 2.70 5.71 -4.89
N PHE A 158 1.52 5.15 -4.59
CA PHE A 158 1.34 3.70 -4.51
C PHE A 158 1.22 3.02 -5.88
N ASP A 159 0.98 3.77 -6.96
CA ASP A 159 0.95 3.23 -8.32
C ASP A 159 2.36 3.16 -8.91
N ALA A 160 2.86 1.95 -9.20
CA ALA A 160 4.17 1.76 -9.83
C ALA A 160 4.25 2.38 -11.24
N ARG A 161 3.10 2.53 -11.92
CA ARG A 161 3.02 3.03 -13.31
C ARG A 161 1.78 3.90 -13.46
N PRO A 162 1.76 5.09 -12.82
CA PRO A 162 0.61 5.96 -12.86
C PRO A 162 0.30 6.39 -14.29
N LEU A 163 -0.99 6.41 -14.64
CA LEU A 163 -1.43 6.87 -15.95
C LEU A 163 -1.03 8.35 -16.14
N PRO A 164 -0.45 8.75 -17.29
CA PRO A 164 -0.04 10.14 -17.53
C PRO A 164 -1.17 11.16 -17.30
N ALA A 165 -2.42 10.78 -17.61
CA ALA A 165 -3.59 11.62 -17.36
C ALA A 165 -3.82 11.89 -15.86
N ARG A 166 -3.58 10.90 -14.99
CA ARG A 166 -3.68 11.06 -13.53
C ARG A 166 -2.61 12.00 -13.00
N MET A 167 -1.37 11.80 -13.44
CA MET A 167 -0.25 12.68 -13.08
C MET A 167 -0.52 14.13 -13.50
N ALA A 168 -0.99 14.34 -14.73
CA ALA A 168 -1.33 15.68 -15.23
C ALA A 168 -2.48 16.31 -14.42
N ARG A 169 -3.52 15.54 -14.11
CA ARG A 169 -4.65 16.00 -13.29
C ARG A 169 -4.18 16.42 -11.91
N TYR A 170 -3.41 15.58 -11.21
CA TYR A 170 -2.86 15.91 -9.90
C TYR A 170 -1.97 17.14 -9.97
N ALA A 171 -1.04 17.22 -10.93
CA ALA A 171 -0.15 18.38 -11.09
C ALA A 171 -0.88 19.71 -11.33
N SER A 172 -2.04 19.68 -11.99
CA SER A 172 -2.92 20.85 -12.14
C SER A 172 -3.73 21.13 -10.87
N TYR A 173 -4.14 20.09 -10.16
CA TYR A 173 -4.97 20.18 -8.96
C TYR A 173 -4.20 20.68 -7.73
N SER A 174 -3.03 20.08 -7.46
CA SER A 174 -2.18 20.36 -6.29
C SER A 174 -1.62 21.78 -6.27
N LYS A 175 -1.55 22.46 -7.42
CA LYS A 175 -1.21 23.90 -7.47
C LYS A 175 -2.23 24.78 -6.75
N ARG A 176 -3.49 24.34 -6.66
CA ARG A 176 -4.60 25.06 -6.02
C ARG A 176 -4.91 24.51 -4.63
N HIS A 177 -4.73 23.21 -4.47
CA HIS A 177 -5.01 22.47 -3.24
C HIS A 177 -3.81 21.57 -2.93
N PRO A 178 -2.70 22.13 -2.43
CA PRO A 178 -1.56 21.32 -2.05
C PRO A 178 -1.95 20.34 -0.93
N ALA A 179 -1.36 19.16 -0.94
CA ALA A 179 -1.45 18.23 0.18
C ALA A 179 -0.35 18.62 1.16
N ASP A 180 -0.74 19.27 2.25
CA ASP A 180 0.18 19.73 3.29
C ASP A 180 0.19 18.66 4.40
N TRP A 181 1.18 17.77 4.38
CA TRP A 181 1.37 16.68 5.35
C TRP A 181 2.07 17.15 6.63
#